data_AF-A0A2P8FN49-F1
#
_entry.id   AF-A0A2P8FN49-F1
#
_cell.length_a   1.000
_cell.length_b   1.000
_cell.length_c   1.000
_cell.angle_alpha   90.00
_cell.angle_beta   90.00
_cell.angle_gamma   90.00
#
_symmetry.space_group_name_H-M   'P 1'
#
loop_
_entity.id
_entity.type
_entity.pdbx_description
1 polymer ?
#
loop_
_entity_poly.entity_id
_entity_poly.type
_entity_poly.pdbx_seq_one_letter_code
_entity_poly.pdbx_strand_id
1 'polypeptide(L)'
;MKKNINAIQSLTWLRETLLFFRNHYLIVLGLGLTAAIGRIVQLGAFGPISPGLHIAMEVIVESARILLFVYALGLTQLKRGFSRLKQMFTSGKAWTEHWQKGRVRLKMHWRSLLASFVIYLLIAWVTNLLIDYTAFQTCLYYKLKVNNIIAEKSSEWVIILFFKNLSVIPLTLIFNALFLLWVTGRVSDGGNV
;
A
#
# COMPACT_ATOMS: atom_id res chain seq x y z
N MET A 1 30.08 -15.93 10.61
CA MET A 1 28.60 -16.08 10.54
C MET A 1 27.81 -15.12 11.47
N LYS A 2 28.43 -14.26 12.29
CA LYS A 2 27.72 -13.28 13.18
C LYS A 2 27.28 -11.96 12.52
N LYS A 3 27.81 -11.60 11.34
CA LYS A 3 27.48 -10.33 10.66
C LYS A 3 26.08 -10.29 10.03
N ASN A 4 25.49 -11.43 9.67
CA ASN A 4 24.18 -11.50 9.00
C ASN A 4 22.98 -11.31 9.94
N ILE A 5 23.13 -11.54 11.24
CA ILE A 5 22.00 -11.45 12.19
C ILE A 5 21.62 -9.98 12.45
N ASN A 6 22.61 -9.07 12.48
CA ASN A 6 22.38 -7.65 12.69
C ASN A 6 21.68 -6.97 11.51
N ALA A 7 21.91 -7.46 10.28
CA ALA A 7 21.23 -6.94 9.09
C ALA A 7 19.72 -7.26 9.12
N ILE A 8 19.34 -8.46 9.56
CA ILE A 8 17.93 -8.87 9.66
C ILE A 8 17.21 -8.13 10.79
N GLN A 9 17.89 -7.89 11.93
CA GLN A 9 17.37 -7.01 12.99
C GLN A 9 17.20 -5.56 12.53
N SER A 10 18.01 -5.08 11.58
CA SER A 10 17.88 -3.73 11.02
C SER A 10 16.70 -3.56 10.05
N LEU A 11 15.95 -4.62 9.75
CA LEU A 11 14.80 -4.59 8.82
C LEU A 11 13.47 -4.84 9.52
N THR A 12 13.39 -4.58 10.82
CA THR A 12 12.20 -4.79 11.65
C THR A 12 10.94 -4.23 10.99
N TRP A 13 10.96 -2.99 10.53
CA TRP A 13 9.79 -2.36 9.92
C TRP A 13 9.34 -2.99 8.60
N LEU A 14 10.28 -3.32 7.70
CA LEU A 14 9.96 -4.03 6.46
C LEU A 14 9.38 -5.42 6.77
N ARG A 15 9.98 -6.13 7.73
CA ARG A 15 9.50 -7.44 8.17
C ARG A 15 8.08 -7.36 8.72
N GLU A 16 7.79 -6.40 9.60
CA GLU A 16 6.44 -6.18 10.12
C GLU A 16 5.44 -5.84 8.99
N THR A 17 5.86 -5.07 7.99
CA THR A 17 5.04 -4.78 6.81
C THR A 17 4.69 -6.04 6.03
N LEU A 18 5.68 -6.88 5.75
CA LEU A 18 5.47 -8.13 5.01
C LEU A 18 4.65 -9.14 5.82
N LEU A 19 4.88 -9.24 7.14
CA LEU A 19 4.10 -10.08 8.03
C LEU A 19 2.64 -9.61 8.12
N PHE A 20 2.41 -8.30 8.24
CA PHE A 20 1.07 -7.74 8.23
C PHE A 20 0.35 -8.02 6.90
N PHE A 21 1.03 -7.77 5.78
CA PHE A 21 0.49 -8.05 4.45
C PHE A 21 0.12 -9.53 4.29
N ARG A 22 0.99 -10.44 4.74
CA ARG A 22 0.76 -11.88 4.68
C ARG A 22 -0.40 -12.32 5.57
N ASN A 23 -0.44 -11.87 6.83
CA ASN A 23 -1.44 -12.30 7.80
C ASN A 23 -2.84 -11.74 7.51
N HIS A 24 -2.91 -10.59 6.82
CA HIS A 24 -4.18 -9.93 6.46
C HIS A 24 -4.43 -9.95 4.96
N TYR A 25 -3.77 -10.87 4.23
CA TYR A 25 -3.78 -10.90 2.77
C TYR A 25 -5.19 -10.86 2.17
N LEU A 26 -6.15 -11.59 2.74
CA LEU A 26 -7.53 -11.60 2.22
C LEU A 26 -8.21 -10.23 2.27
N ILE A 27 -8.02 -9.48 3.35
CA ILE A 27 -8.61 -8.15 3.51
C ILE A 27 -7.90 -7.15 2.60
N VAL A 28 -6.56 -7.22 2.57
CA VAL A 28 -5.74 -6.37 1.70
C VAL A 28 -6.07 -6.62 0.23
N LEU A 29 -6.19 -7.89 -0.16
CA LEU A 29 -6.58 -8.31 -1.51
C LEU A 29 -8.01 -7.89 -1.83
N GLY A 30 -8.97 -8.07 -0.90
CA GLY A 30 -10.36 -7.67 -1.11
C GLY A 30 -10.49 -6.17 -1.37
N LEU A 31 -9.89 -5.34 -0.52
CA LEU A 31 -9.88 -3.88 -0.69
C LEU A 31 -9.08 -3.45 -1.94
N GLY A 32 -7.95 -4.10 -2.20
CA GLY A 32 -7.16 -3.90 -3.41
C GLY A 32 -7.94 -4.24 -4.67
N LEU A 33 -8.73 -5.31 -4.65
CA LEU A 33 -9.55 -5.77 -5.77
C LEU A 33 -10.70 -4.80 -6.03
N THR A 34 -11.38 -4.31 -4.98
CA THR A 34 -12.38 -3.25 -5.13
C THR A 34 -11.77 -2.00 -5.79
N ALA A 35 -10.60 -1.56 -5.33
CA ALA A 35 -9.89 -0.43 -5.93
C ALA A 35 -9.44 -0.71 -7.38
N ALA A 36 -8.99 -1.93 -7.67
CA ALA A 36 -8.54 -2.34 -8.99
C ALA A 36 -9.71 -2.39 -9.99
N ILE A 37 -10.84 -2.98 -9.62
CA ILE A 37 -12.06 -3.03 -10.45
C ILE A 37 -12.59 -1.61 -10.68
N GLY A 38 -12.71 -0.80 -9.62
CA GLY A 38 -13.15 0.58 -9.77
C GLY A 38 -12.25 1.35 -10.75
N ARG A 39 -10.93 1.14 -10.69
CA ARG A 39 -9.99 1.78 -11.61
C ARG A 39 -10.10 1.27 -13.05
N ILE A 40 -10.35 -0.03 -13.25
CA ILE A 40 -10.62 -0.62 -14.56
C ILE A 40 -11.86 0.05 -15.17
N VAL A 41 -12.95 0.14 -14.40
CA VAL A 41 -14.19 0.76 -14.86
C VAL A 41 -13.93 2.21 -15.25
N GLN A 42 -13.23 3.00 -14.43
CA GLN A 42 -12.89 4.41 -14.70
C GLN A 42 -12.10 4.65 -15.99
N LEU A 43 -11.29 3.68 -16.42
CA LEU A 43 -10.46 3.80 -17.63
C LEU A 43 -11.20 3.35 -18.90
N GLY A 44 -12.48 3.01 -18.78
CA GLY A 44 -13.34 2.70 -19.91
C GLY A 44 -13.13 1.28 -20.42
N ALA A 45 -12.68 0.37 -19.54
CA ALA A 45 -12.51 -1.05 -19.88
C ALA A 45 -13.78 -1.68 -20.45
N PHE A 46 -14.96 -1.20 -20.04
CA PHE A 46 -16.27 -1.70 -20.48
C PHE A 46 -16.99 -0.73 -21.44
N GLY A 47 -16.29 0.27 -21.98
CA GLY A 47 -16.85 1.27 -22.89
C GLY A 47 -16.85 2.70 -22.33
N PRO A 48 -17.53 3.65 -23.01
CA PRO A 48 -17.59 5.04 -22.60
C PRO A 48 -18.34 5.17 -21.27
N ILE A 49 -17.80 6.01 -20.40
CA ILE A 49 -18.29 6.20 -19.03
C ILE A 49 -18.89 7.60 -18.94
N SER A 50 -20.04 7.73 -18.28
CA SER A 50 -20.58 9.05 -17.95
C SER A 50 -19.71 9.73 -16.87
N PRO A 51 -19.64 11.08 -16.86
CA PRO A 51 -18.91 11.82 -15.83
C PRO A 51 -19.35 11.46 -14.39
N GLY A 52 -20.64 11.21 -14.18
CA GLY A 52 -21.17 10.80 -12.88
C GLY A 52 -20.64 9.44 -12.42
N LEU A 53 -20.58 8.45 -13.33
CA LEU A 53 -20.03 7.14 -13.01
C LEU A 53 -18.51 7.20 -12.77
N HIS A 54 -17.78 8.06 -13.49
CA HIS A 54 -16.37 8.29 -13.23
C HIS A 54 -16.12 8.80 -11.79
N ILE A 55 -16.88 9.81 -11.35
CA ILE A 55 -16.80 10.37 -10.01
C ILE A 55 -17.18 9.32 -8.96
N ALA A 56 -18.28 8.59 -9.17
CA ALA A 56 -18.71 7.53 -8.24
C ALA A 56 -17.62 6.47 -8.05
N MET A 57 -16.99 6.02 -9.14
CA MET A 57 -15.88 5.08 -9.06
C MET A 57 -14.66 5.69 -8.37
N GLU A 58 -14.41 6.99 -8.52
CA GLU A 58 -13.30 7.66 -7.85
C GLU A 58 -13.47 7.64 -6.34
N VAL A 59 -14.68 7.95 -5.88
CA VAL A 59 -15.05 7.86 -4.46
C VAL A 59 -14.89 6.43 -3.95
N ILE A 60 -15.33 5.41 -4.71
CA ILE A 60 -15.19 4.01 -4.30
C ILE A 60 -13.72 3.59 -4.19
N VAL A 61 -12.92 3.87 -5.21
CA VAL A 61 -11.50 3.50 -5.26
C VAL A 61 -10.74 4.16 -4.11
N GLU A 62 -10.95 5.46 -3.91
CA GLU A 62 -10.25 6.21 -2.88
C GLU A 62 -10.73 5.83 -1.48
N SER A 63 -12.03 5.55 -1.31
CA SER A 63 -12.57 5.04 -0.04
C SER A 63 -11.97 3.68 0.32
N ALA A 64 -11.79 2.77 -0.65
CA ALA A 64 -11.15 1.47 -0.41
C ALA A 64 -9.68 1.63 0.03
N ARG A 65 -8.94 2.57 -0.56
CA ARG A 65 -7.56 2.89 -0.18
C ARG A 65 -7.47 3.52 1.21
N ILE A 66 -8.33 4.49 1.51
CA ILE A 66 -8.42 5.12 2.83
C ILE A 66 -8.76 4.06 3.88
N LEU A 67 -9.72 3.18 3.59
CA LEU A 67 -10.11 2.11 4.50
C LEU A 67 -8.95 1.15 4.76
N LEU A 68 -8.20 0.76 3.72
CA LEU A 68 -7.00 -0.06 3.86
C LEU A 68 -5.93 0.63 4.72
N PHE A 69 -5.69 1.91 4.47
CA PHE A 69 -4.73 2.70 5.23
C PHE A 69 -5.14 2.80 6.71
N VAL A 70 -6.40 3.10 6.99
CA VAL A 70 -6.95 3.16 8.35
C VAL A 70 -6.90 1.79 9.03
N TYR A 71 -7.16 0.71 8.29
CA TYR A 71 -7.06 -0.66 8.79
C TYR A 71 -5.62 -1.00 9.22
N ALA A 72 -4.63 -0.66 8.38
CA ALA A 72 -3.23 -0.84 8.70
C ALA A 72 -2.79 0.06 9.88
N LEU A 73 -3.20 1.34 9.89
CA LEU A 73 -2.92 2.29 10.97
C LEU A 73 -3.54 1.84 12.30
N GLY A 74 -4.67 1.14 12.25
CA GLY A 74 -5.36 0.58 13.40
C GLY A 74 -4.79 -0.74 13.92
N LEU A 75 -3.77 -1.31 13.26
CA LEU A 75 -3.30 -2.69 13.48
C LEU A 75 -4.47 -3.67 13.51
N THR A 76 -5.26 -3.71 12.43
CA THR A 76 -6.50 -4.51 12.23
C THR A 76 -7.77 -3.97 12.88
N GLN A 77 -7.68 -2.96 13.74
CA GLN A 77 -8.86 -2.38 14.40
C GLN A 77 -9.22 -1.02 13.79
N LEU A 78 -10.24 -1.00 12.92
CA LEU A 78 -10.72 0.20 12.23
C LEU A 78 -11.04 1.37 13.18
N LYS A 79 -11.71 1.09 14.31
CA LYS A 79 -12.03 2.11 15.32
C LYS A 79 -10.76 2.78 15.87
N ARG A 80 -9.71 1.99 16.14
CA ARG A 80 -8.41 2.52 16.58
C ARG A 80 -7.72 3.30 15.46
N GLY A 81 -7.80 2.83 14.23
CA GLY A 81 -7.28 3.52 13.05
C GLY A 81 -7.90 4.91 12.88
N PHE A 82 -9.23 5.01 12.89
CA PHE A 82 -9.95 6.29 12.79
C PHE A 82 -9.65 7.22 13.96
N SER A 83 -9.59 6.69 15.19
CA SER A 83 -9.22 7.48 16.36
C SER A 83 -7.80 8.05 16.23
N ARG A 84 -6.84 7.26 15.73
CA ARG A 84 -5.46 7.68 15.47
C ARG A 84 -5.41 8.76 14.38
N LEU A 85 -6.13 8.56 13.28
CA LEU A 85 -6.23 9.55 12.21
C LEU A 85 -6.81 10.87 12.74
N LYS A 86 -7.91 10.80 13.50
CA LYS A 86 -8.54 11.97 14.13
C LYS A 86 -7.57 12.67 15.09
N GLN A 87 -6.85 11.93 15.94
CA GLN A 87 -5.84 12.50 16.83
C GLN A 87 -4.75 13.25 16.06
N MET A 88 -4.28 12.71 14.93
CA MET A 88 -3.29 13.38 14.08
C MET A 88 -3.78 14.73 13.55
N PHE A 89 -5.05 14.81 13.13
CA PHE A 89 -5.62 16.06 12.60
C PHE A 89 -6.10 17.05 13.67
N THR A 90 -6.49 16.59 14.85
CA THR A 90 -7.14 17.44 15.86
C THR A 90 -6.17 17.95 16.94
N SER A 91 -5.06 17.26 17.20
CA SER A 91 -4.14 17.58 18.31
C SER A 91 -2.80 18.15 17.84
N GLY A 92 -2.79 19.41 17.42
CA GLY A 92 -1.58 20.09 16.93
C GLY A 92 -0.40 20.13 17.92
N LYS A 93 -0.67 20.28 19.23
CA LYS A 93 0.38 20.28 20.27
C LYS A 93 0.98 18.89 20.51
N ALA A 94 0.14 17.86 20.56
CA ALA A 94 0.60 16.47 20.70
C ALA A 94 1.38 16.01 19.45
N TRP A 95 1.03 16.51 18.27
CA TRP A 95 1.77 16.25 17.05
C TRP A 95 3.21 16.76 17.12
N THR A 96 3.44 17.96 17.66
CA THR A 96 4.80 18.50 17.83
C THR A 96 5.65 17.63 18.74
N GLU A 97 5.10 17.14 19.85
CA GLU A 97 5.79 16.22 20.75
C GLU A 97 6.06 14.84 20.11
N HIS A 98 5.07 14.29 19.40
CA HIS A 98 5.24 13.05 18.64
C HIS A 98 6.28 13.20 17.53
N TRP A 99 6.34 14.36 16.88
CA TRP A 99 7.30 14.67 15.83
C TRP A 99 8.72 14.85 16.38
N GLN A 100 8.87 15.51 17.52
CA GLN A 100 10.17 15.61 18.22
C GLN A 100 10.68 14.23 18.63
N LYS A 101 9.84 13.41 19.26
CA LYS A 101 10.17 12.01 19.60
C LYS A 101 10.51 11.19 18.34
N GLY A 102 9.73 11.36 17.28
CA GLY A 102 9.95 10.75 15.98
C GLY A 102 11.29 11.14 15.36
N ARG A 103 11.67 12.42 15.39
CA ARG A 103 12.97 12.90 14.89
C ARG A 103 14.15 12.29 15.62
N VAL A 104 14.07 12.19 16.95
CA VAL A 104 15.12 11.55 17.76
C VAL A 104 15.25 10.07 17.40
N ARG A 105 14.11 9.36 17.30
CA ARG A 105 14.08 7.93 16.92
C ARG A 105 14.60 7.70 15.50
N LEU A 106 14.23 8.57 14.58
CA LEU A 106 14.67 8.55 13.19
C LEU A 106 16.18 8.76 13.09
N LYS A 107 16.75 9.71 13.85
CA LYS A 107 18.21 9.93 13.88
C LYS A 107 18.96 8.72 14.46
N MET A 108 18.39 8.05 15.47
CA MET A 108 18.99 6.85 16.06
C MET A 108 18.95 5.64 15.12
N HIS A 109 17.87 5.45 14.36
CA HIS A 109 17.66 4.27 13.51
C HIS A 109 17.75 4.56 12.00
N TRP A 110 18.33 5.69 11.60
CA TRP A 110 18.25 6.17 10.20
C TRP A 110 18.81 5.17 9.18
N ARG A 111 19.87 4.43 9.53
CA ARG A 111 20.47 3.40 8.66
C ARG A 111 19.54 2.22 8.43
N SER A 112 18.84 1.79 9.47
CA SER A 112 17.85 0.71 9.42
C SER A 112 16.61 1.12 8.61
N LEU A 113 16.15 2.37 8.79
CA LEU A 113 15.08 2.94 7.98
C LEU A 113 15.47 3.03 6.51
N LEU A 114 16.68 3.54 6.22
CA LEU A 114 17.17 3.64 4.85
C LEU A 114 17.27 2.26 4.20
N ALA A 115 17.81 1.26 4.90
CA ALA A 115 17.88 -0.11 4.40
C ALA A 115 16.47 -0.67 4.12
N SER A 116 15.52 -0.50 5.05
CA SER A 116 14.14 -0.93 4.88
C SER A 116 13.48 -0.25 3.68
N PHE A 117 13.71 1.05 3.51
CA PHE A 117 13.20 1.84 2.39
C PHE A 117 13.81 1.41 1.05
N VAL A 118 15.12 1.20 0.98
CA VAL A 118 15.81 0.74 -0.24
C VAL A 118 15.33 -0.66 -0.64
N ILE A 119 15.20 -1.59 0.29
CA ILE A 119 14.69 -2.93 -0.01
C ILE A 119 13.22 -2.87 -0.41
N TYR A 120 12.41 -2.04 0.26
CA TYR A 120 11.03 -1.79 -0.14
C TYR A 120 10.95 -1.26 -1.59
N LEU A 121 11.78 -0.29 -1.96
CA LEU A 121 11.85 0.23 -3.32
C LEU A 121 12.26 -0.85 -4.32
N LEU A 122 13.20 -1.74 -3.96
CA LEU A 122 13.59 -2.86 -4.79
C LEU A 122 12.43 -3.84 -4.99
N ILE A 123 11.68 -4.16 -3.93
CA ILE A 123 10.46 -5.01 -4.04
C ILE A 123 9.42 -4.34 -4.95
N ALA A 124 9.16 -3.05 -4.76
CA ALA A 124 8.21 -2.29 -5.57
C ALA A 124 8.64 -2.22 -7.04
N TRP A 125 9.94 -2.04 -7.30
CA TRP A 125 10.51 -2.01 -8.64
C TRP A 125 10.39 -3.37 -9.33
N VAL A 126 10.79 -4.47 -8.67
CA VAL A 126 10.64 -5.83 -9.21
C VAL A 126 9.17 -6.15 -9.46
N THR A 127 8.27 -5.80 -8.55
CA THR A 127 6.83 -6.02 -8.74
C THR A 127 6.30 -5.23 -9.94
N ASN A 128 6.68 -3.96 -10.10
CA ASN A 128 6.29 -3.18 -11.28
C ASN A 128 6.84 -3.78 -12.57
N LEU A 129 8.10 -4.24 -12.58
CA LEU A 129 8.70 -4.88 -13.75
C LEU A 129 7.94 -6.17 -14.11
N LEU A 130 7.57 -6.99 -13.12
CA LEU A 130 6.76 -8.19 -13.33
C LEU A 130 5.36 -7.86 -13.87
N ILE A 131 4.75 -6.76 -13.42
CA ILE A 131 3.46 -6.28 -13.93
C ILE A 131 3.59 -5.88 -15.39
N ASP A 132 4.61 -5.10 -15.73
CA ASP A 132 4.85 -4.65 -17.10
C ASP A 132 5.13 -5.87 -17.99
N TYR A 133 5.98 -6.80 -17.55
CA TYR A 133 6.23 -8.05 -18.26
C TYR A 133 4.95 -8.86 -18.47
N THR A 134 4.09 -8.96 -17.45
CA THR A 134 2.81 -9.67 -17.54
C THR A 134 1.86 -8.96 -18.51
N ALA A 135 1.77 -7.63 -18.47
CA ALA A 135 0.89 -6.88 -19.34
C ALA A 135 1.34 -6.94 -20.82
N PHE A 136 2.63 -6.78 -21.08
CA PHE A 136 3.19 -6.66 -22.43
C PHE A 136 3.60 -8.00 -23.05
N GLN A 137 4.37 -8.83 -22.33
CA GLN A 137 4.97 -10.02 -22.93
C GLN A 137 4.04 -11.23 -22.96
N THR A 138 3.08 -11.35 -22.03
CA THR A 138 2.20 -12.53 -22.00
C THR A 138 1.00 -12.44 -22.95
N CYS A 139 0.91 -11.37 -23.76
CA CYS A 139 -0.25 -11.05 -24.59
C CYS A 139 -1.58 -11.08 -23.81
N LEU A 140 -1.56 -10.92 -22.48
CA LEU A 140 -2.75 -10.96 -21.64
C LEU A 140 -3.76 -9.90 -22.10
N TYR A 141 -3.27 -8.70 -22.43
CA TYR A 141 -4.09 -7.65 -23.01
C TYR A 141 -4.78 -8.06 -24.31
N TYR A 142 -4.02 -8.68 -25.22
CA TYR A 142 -4.56 -9.18 -26.49
C TYR A 142 -5.60 -10.28 -26.26
N LYS A 143 -5.33 -11.25 -25.39
CA LYS A 143 -6.29 -12.31 -25.03
C LYS A 143 -7.55 -11.75 -24.39
N LEU A 144 -7.45 -10.73 -23.54
CA LEU A 144 -8.62 -10.11 -22.91
C LEU A 144 -9.48 -9.34 -23.92
N LYS A 145 -8.87 -8.71 -24.94
CA LYS A 145 -9.59 -8.10 -26.06
C LYS A 145 -10.27 -9.15 -26.94
N VAL A 146 -9.56 -10.19 -27.36
CA VAL A 146 -10.10 -11.24 -28.23
C VAL A 146 -11.28 -11.97 -27.59
N ASN A 147 -11.27 -12.13 -26.26
CA ASN A 147 -12.38 -12.73 -25.52
C ASN A 147 -13.49 -11.73 -25.14
N ASN A 148 -13.47 -10.49 -25.65
CA ASN A 148 -14.44 -9.43 -25.34
C ASN A 148 -14.59 -9.11 -23.84
N ILE A 149 -13.56 -9.38 -23.03
CA ILE A 149 -13.56 -9.05 -21.60
C ILE A 149 -13.30 -7.56 -21.40
N ILE A 150 -12.53 -6.95 -22.30
CA ILE A 150 -12.21 -5.53 -22.30
C ILE A 150 -12.50 -4.97 -23.70
N ALA A 151 -13.11 -3.77 -23.76
CA ALA A 151 -13.43 -3.07 -24.99
C ALA A 151 -12.19 -2.88 -25.89
N GLU A 152 -12.35 -2.97 -27.21
CA GLU A 152 -11.25 -2.83 -28.16
C GLU A 152 -10.50 -1.49 -28.07
N LYS A 153 -11.21 -0.43 -27.67
CA LYS A 153 -10.66 0.93 -27.48
C LYS A 153 -9.97 1.15 -26.13
N SER A 154 -10.01 0.16 -25.23
CA SER A 154 -9.37 0.27 -23.91
C SER A 154 -7.85 0.36 -24.05
N SER A 155 -7.20 1.08 -23.15
CA SER A 155 -5.74 1.19 -23.13
C SER A 155 -5.10 0.03 -22.36
N GLU A 156 -3.85 -0.32 -22.69
CA GLU A 156 -3.02 -1.29 -21.95
C GLU A 156 -2.85 -0.88 -20.48
N TRP A 157 -2.92 0.43 -20.20
CA TRP A 157 -2.92 1.00 -18.86
C TRP A 157 -3.97 0.41 -17.92
N VAL A 158 -5.09 -0.12 -18.45
CA VAL A 158 -6.14 -0.77 -17.66
C VAL A 158 -5.58 -1.95 -16.86
N ILE A 159 -4.79 -2.81 -17.51
CA ILE A 159 -4.25 -4.03 -16.88
C ILE A 159 -3.11 -3.68 -15.94
N ILE A 160 -2.25 -2.75 -16.34
CA ILE A 160 -1.14 -2.28 -15.51
C ILE A 160 -1.70 -1.67 -14.21
N LEU A 161 -2.72 -0.82 -14.30
CA LEU A 161 -3.32 -0.19 -13.12
C LEU A 161 -4.13 -1.18 -12.28
N PHE A 162 -4.74 -2.20 -12.88
CA PHE A 162 -5.37 -3.28 -12.13
C PHE A 162 -4.36 -3.99 -11.22
N PHE A 163 -3.26 -4.49 -11.78
CA PHE A 163 -2.24 -5.18 -10.99
C PHE A 163 -1.54 -4.26 -9.98
N LYS A 164 -1.32 -2.98 -10.32
CA LYS A 164 -0.75 -2.00 -9.37
C LYS A 164 -1.67 -1.79 -8.16
N ASN A 165 -2.99 -1.74 -8.36
CA ASN A 165 -3.97 -1.62 -7.26
C ASN A 165 -4.11 -2.91 -6.42
N LEU A 166 -3.67 -4.07 -6.94
CA LEU A 166 -3.64 -5.33 -6.18
C LEU A 166 -2.34 -5.55 -5.40
N SER A 167 -1.25 -4.91 -5.79
CA SER A 167 0.09 -5.23 -5.28
C SER A 167 0.80 -4.02 -4.67
N VAL A 168 1.42 -3.18 -5.51
CA VAL A 168 2.29 -2.08 -5.10
C VAL A 168 1.55 -1.04 -4.28
N ILE A 169 0.34 -0.64 -4.66
CA ILE A 169 -0.42 0.39 -3.95
C ILE A 169 -0.82 -0.08 -2.54
N PRO A 170 -1.48 -1.24 -2.36
CA PRO A 170 -1.77 -1.76 -1.02
C PRO A 170 -0.53 -1.91 -0.14
N LEU A 171 0.57 -2.42 -0.70
CA LEU A 171 1.83 -2.59 0.02
C LEU A 171 2.40 -1.23 0.47
N THR A 172 2.36 -0.22 -0.40
CA THR A 172 2.77 1.16 -0.08
C THR A 172 1.96 1.74 1.07
N LEU A 173 0.64 1.56 1.04
CA LEU A 173 -0.25 2.09 2.08
C LEU A 173 0.01 1.46 3.44
N ILE A 174 0.21 0.13 3.48
CA ILE A 174 0.53 -0.60 4.72
C ILE A 174 1.90 -0.17 5.24
N PHE A 175 2.90 -0.10 4.36
CA PHE A 175 4.25 0.34 4.70
C PHE A 175 4.21 1.73 5.36
N ASN A 176 3.56 2.71 4.72
CA ASN A 176 3.40 4.06 5.24
C ASN A 176 2.61 4.11 6.56
N ALA A 177 1.54 3.33 6.70
CA ALA A 177 0.78 3.28 7.95
C ALA A 177 1.63 2.75 9.11
N LEU A 178 2.39 1.69 8.88
CA LEU A 178 3.30 1.13 9.88
C LEU A 178 4.47 2.07 10.18
N PHE A 179 4.96 2.82 9.19
CA PHE A 179 5.96 3.88 9.41
C PHE A 179 5.44 4.92 10.40
N LEU A 180 4.22 5.41 10.18
CA LEU A 180 3.60 6.41 11.07
C LEU A 180 3.45 5.87 12.49
N LEU A 181 3.07 4.60 12.66
CA LEU A 181 3.00 3.99 13.98
C LEU A 181 4.37 3.85 14.64
N TRP A 182 5.39 3.53 13.86
CA TRP A 182 6.77 3.44 14.34
C TRP A 182 7.32 4.80 14.77
N VAL A 183 7.13 5.84 13.94
CA VAL A 183 7.56 7.23 14.23
C VAL A 183 6.84 7.77 15.47
N THR A 184 5.55 7.47 15.62
CA THR A 184 4.77 7.95 16.78
C THR A 184 5.01 7.17 18.07
N GLY A 185 5.92 6.18 18.07
CA GLY A 185 6.23 5.43 19.28
C GLY A 185 5.27 4.28 19.60
N ARG A 186 4.29 4.01 18.73
CA ARG A 186 3.17 3.10 19.00
C ARG A 186 3.37 1.68 18.45
N VAL A 187 4.45 1.44 17.72
CA VAL A 187 4.97 0.11 17.38
C VAL A 187 6.37 0.01 17.97
N SER A 188 6.62 -1.09 18.71
CA SER A 188 7.86 -1.31 19.46
C SER A 188 8.96 -1.83 18.52
N ASP A 189 10.20 -1.39 18.76
CA ASP A 189 11.40 -1.84 18.06
C ASP A 189 11.76 -3.26 18.49
N GLY A 190 11.01 -4.28 18.06
CA GLY A 190 11.43 -5.69 18.12
C GLY A 190 12.05 -6.17 19.43
N GLY A 191 11.60 -5.66 20.58
CA GLY A 191 12.16 -5.95 21.90
C GLY A 191 11.07 -5.87 22.98
N ASN A 192 10.77 -7.06 23.54
CA ASN A 192 9.98 -7.35 24.74
C ASN A 192 8.45 -7.14 24.66
N VAL A 193 7.75 -8.23 24.37
CA VAL A 193 6.83 -8.80 25.38
C VAL A 193 7.63 -9.85 26.14
#